data_AF-A0AAV4IAT3-F1
#
_entry.id   AF-A0AAV4IAT3-F1
#
_cell.length_a   1.000
_cell.length_b   1.000
_cell.length_c   1.000
_cell.angle_alpha   90.00
_cell.angle_beta   90.00
_cell.angle_gamma   90.00
#
_symmetry.space_group_name_H-M   'P 1'
#
loop_
_entity.id
_entity.type
_entity.pdbx_description
1 polymer ?
#
loop_
_entity_poly.entity_id
_entity_poly.type
_entity_poly.pdbx_seq_one_letter_code
_entity_poly.pdbx_strand_id
1 'polypeptide(L)'
;MTLTGNINLLKAQIPVLKKAYLDEQGEANQLKEALKEKSQTVRKYEQEVDSLTFRNQQLSKRVVFLQEELEATEISNKKKKGKGSEPSTPDRGGAAHNGSLNVFNEELQGKIEENALLHKQLQEVSTQFDIHVRQLQAQLKAAEESKGQHEEVIHAAQQRAKEQIDKLQEEKAMLEVKVQTLETDLKDFRGRYEKAEQNLNEVEKNLHSRLVVATKTIQEKLPFIDTKIKELNGFNLPTHDRRHQLRAKELITQGTNLVGELIQGLSNFFTYTEQRSKIYPNDGVTEPISPLNINFCKYLHENMIYLRPVEQSLRKFADNLQDDSLTILETASELQDFAKHFTHMVVYMNKLLPYYISR
;
A
#
# COMPACT_ATOMS: atom_id res chain seq x y z
N MET A 1 -4.16 18.30 -28.29
CA MET A 1 -3.21 17.21 -27.96
C MET A 1 -3.52 16.48 -26.65
N THR A 2 -4.30 17.03 -25.73
CA THR A 2 -4.58 16.45 -24.41
C THR A 2 -5.58 15.28 -24.41
N LEU A 3 -6.59 15.30 -25.28
CA LEU A 3 -7.61 14.24 -25.34
C LEU A 3 -7.05 12.88 -25.78
N THR A 4 -6.18 12.88 -26.79
CA THR A 4 -5.55 11.68 -27.35
C THR A 4 -4.58 11.04 -26.36
N GLY A 5 -3.84 11.84 -25.59
CA GLY A 5 -2.98 11.36 -24.51
C GLY A 5 -3.75 10.66 -23.40
N ASN A 6 -4.87 11.25 -22.98
CA ASN A 6 -5.74 10.66 -21.95
C ASN A 6 -6.39 9.35 -22.41
N ILE A 7 -6.83 9.26 -23.66
CA ILE A 7 -7.38 8.02 -24.24
C ILE A 7 -6.32 6.91 -24.30
N ASN A 8 -5.07 7.26 -24.64
CA ASN A 8 -3.98 6.29 -24.69
C ASN A 8 -3.59 5.80 -23.28
N LEU A 9 -3.62 6.66 -22.27
CA LEU A 9 -3.43 6.26 -20.87
C LEU A 9 -4.53 5.29 -20.40
N LEU A 10 -5.79 5.62 -20.67
CA LEU A 10 -6.94 4.77 -20.35
C LEU A 10 -6.85 3.39 -21.01
N LYS A 11 -6.45 3.36 -22.29
CA LYS A 11 -6.24 2.10 -23.02
C LYS A 11 -5.10 1.26 -22.45
N ALA A 12 -4.03 1.89 -21.97
CA ALA A 12 -2.92 1.19 -21.32
C ALA A 12 -3.29 0.64 -19.93
N GLN A 13 -4.20 1.29 -19.22
CA GLN A 13 -4.61 0.90 -17.87
C GLN A 13 -5.63 -0.24 -17.84
N ILE A 14 -6.52 -0.34 -18.83
CA ILE A 14 -7.54 -1.40 -18.96
C ILE A 14 -6.96 -2.84 -18.84
N PRO A 15 -5.90 -3.24 -19.57
CA PRO A 15 -5.37 -4.61 -19.47
C PRO A 15 -4.72 -4.89 -18.11
N VAL A 16 -4.12 -3.89 -17.48
CA VAL A 16 -3.53 -4.02 -16.12
C VAL A 16 -4.64 -4.25 -15.11
N LEU A 17 -5.72 -3.45 -15.18
CA LEU A 17 -6.86 -3.57 -14.28
C LEU A 17 -7.61 -4.90 -14.48
N LYS A 18 -7.76 -5.33 -15.74
CA LYS A 18 -8.36 -6.63 -16.07
C LYS A 18 -7.53 -7.80 -15.54
N LYS A 19 -6.20 -7.71 -15.63
CA LYS A 19 -5.30 -8.73 -15.08
C LYS A 19 -5.40 -8.76 -13.55
N ALA A 20 -5.30 -7.61 -12.88
CA ALA A 20 -5.46 -7.51 -11.43
C ALA A 20 -6.80 -8.08 -10.96
N TYR A 21 -7.90 -7.77 -11.66
CA TYR A 21 -9.22 -8.32 -11.35
C TYR A 21 -9.29 -9.84 -11.51
N LEU A 22 -8.67 -10.40 -12.57
CA LEU A 22 -8.64 -11.85 -12.79
C LEU A 22 -7.77 -12.57 -11.75
N ASP A 23 -6.64 -11.96 -11.37
CA ASP A 23 -5.74 -12.50 -10.34
C ASP A 23 -6.46 -12.49 -8.98
N GLU A 24 -7.11 -11.39 -8.61
CA GLU A 24 -7.91 -11.26 -7.38
C GLU A 24 -9.12 -12.23 -7.37
N GLN A 25 -9.80 -12.41 -8.50
CA GLN A 25 -10.87 -13.40 -8.64
C GLN A 25 -10.34 -14.83 -8.47
N GLY A 26 -9.12 -15.11 -8.96
CA GLY A 26 -8.42 -16.37 -8.77
C GLY A 26 -8.10 -16.65 -7.31
N GLU A 27 -7.51 -15.69 -6.61
CA GLU A 27 -7.20 -15.78 -5.18
C GLU A 27 -8.47 -15.94 -4.33
N ALA A 28 -9.54 -15.21 -4.64
CA ALA A 28 -10.82 -15.34 -3.95
C ALA A 28 -11.40 -16.77 -4.08
N ASN A 29 -11.28 -17.39 -5.25
CA ASN A 29 -11.71 -18.77 -5.46
C ASN A 29 -10.84 -19.76 -4.68
N GLN A 30 -9.52 -19.58 -4.67
CA GLN A 30 -8.60 -20.43 -3.89
C GLN A 30 -8.88 -20.34 -2.39
N LEU A 31 -9.09 -19.13 -1.85
CA LEU A 31 -9.44 -18.92 -0.45
C LEU A 31 -10.79 -19.58 -0.11
N LYS A 32 -11.76 -19.51 -1.02
CA LYS A 32 -13.08 -20.16 -0.84
C LYS A 32 -12.96 -21.68 -0.80
N GLU A 33 -12.12 -22.28 -1.65
CA GLU A 33 -11.85 -23.72 -1.62
C GLU A 33 -11.11 -24.14 -0.34
N ALA A 34 -10.06 -23.41 0.05
CA ALA A 34 -9.33 -23.66 1.29
C ALA A 34 -10.23 -23.54 2.53
N LEU A 35 -11.14 -22.56 2.56
CA LEU A 35 -12.13 -22.41 3.63
C LEU A 35 -13.08 -23.61 3.71
N LYS A 36 -13.53 -24.12 2.57
CA LYS A 36 -14.39 -25.29 2.49
C LYS A 36 -13.69 -26.55 2.99
N GLU A 37 -12.42 -26.74 2.60
CA GLU A 37 -11.60 -27.85 3.08
C GLU A 37 -11.37 -27.77 4.60
N LYS A 38 -10.98 -26.61 5.12
CA LYS A 38 -10.81 -26.39 6.56
C LYS A 38 -12.10 -26.64 7.33
N SER A 39 -13.23 -26.17 6.81
CA SER A 39 -14.54 -26.40 7.41
C SER A 39 -14.89 -27.89 7.47
N GLN A 40 -14.52 -28.67 6.46
CA GLN A 40 -14.71 -30.12 6.47
C GLN A 40 -13.81 -30.81 7.48
N THR A 41 -12.55 -30.38 7.60
CA THR A 41 -11.60 -30.92 8.57
C THR A 41 -12.02 -30.61 10.01
N VAL A 42 -12.52 -29.40 10.29
CA VAL A 42 -13.08 -29.04 11.60
C VAL A 42 -14.21 -29.99 11.98
N ARG A 43 -15.17 -30.24 11.08
CA ARG A 43 -16.27 -31.20 11.33
C ARG A 43 -15.78 -32.61 11.63
N LYS A 44 -14.69 -33.07 10.99
CA LYS A 44 -14.09 -34.37 11.30
C LYS A 44 -13.51 -34.40 12.71
N TYR A 45 -12.79 -33.35 13.12
CA TYR A 45 -12.23 -33.26 14.47
C TYR A 45 -13.31 -33.13 15.54
N GLU A 46 -14.39 -32.39 15.28
CA GLU A 46 -15.55 -32.33 16.19
C GLU A 46 -16.14 -33.73 16.42
N GLN A 47 -16.31 -34.52 15.36
CA GLN A 47 -16.78 -35.91 15.48
C GLN A 47 -15.82 -36.81 16.26
N GLU A 48 -14.51 -36.62 16.09
CA GLU A 48 -13.49 -37.36 16.85
C GLU A 48 -13.50 -36.98 18.33
N VAL A 49 -13.64 -35.68 18.65
CA VAL A 49 -13.79 -35.18 20.02
C VAL A 49 -15.04 -35.76 20.68
N ASP A 50 -16.18 -35.78 19.98
CA ASP A 50 -17.41 -36.39 20.50
C ASP A 50 -17.22 -37.89 20.77
N SER A 51 -16.56 -38.60 19.85
CA SER A 51 -16.24 -40.02 20.00
C SER A 51 -15.33 -40.30 21.20
N LEU A 52 -14.25 -39.52 21.34
CA LEU A 52 -13.31 -39.62 22.45
C LEU A 52 -13.98 -39.28 23.77
N THR A 53 -14.82 -38.24 23.79
CA THR A 53 -15.59 -37.84 24.97
C THR A 53 -16.52 -38.95 25.43
N PHE A 54 -17.24 -39.59 24.49
CA PHE A 54 -18.10 -40.73 24.80
C PHE A 54 -17.29 -41.90 25.40
N ARG A 55 -16.14 -42.25 24.80
CA ARG A 55 -15.28 -43.32 25.29
C ARG A 55 -14.71 -43.00 26.68
N ASN A 56 -14.32 -41.75 26.93
CA ASN A 56 -13.84 -41.31 28.23
C ASN A 56 -14.93 -41.36 29.30
N GLN A 57 -16.16 -40.96 28.98
CA GLN A 57 -17.30 -41.09 29.89
C GLN A 57 -17.57 -42.56 30.24
N GLN A 58 -17.49 -43.46 29.27
CA GLN A 58 -17.67 -44.90 29.51
C GLN A 58 -16.57 -45.47 30.41
N LEU A 59 -15.30 -45.12 30.15
CA LEU A 59 -14.17 -45.53 30.98
C LEU A 59 -14.31 -44.96 32.40
N SER A 60 -14.67 -43.70 32.55
CA SER A 60 -14.88 -43.06 33.85
C SER A 60 -15.95 -43.78 34.66
N LYS A 61 -17.09 -44.11 34.04
CA LYS A 61 -18.15 -44.91 34.70
C LYS A 61 -17.65 -46.29 35.13
N ARG A 62 -16.83 -46.95 34.31
CA ARG A 62 -16.27 -48.27 34.64
C ARG A 62 -15.26 -48.19 35.78
N VAL A 63 -14.44 -47.14 35.83
CA VAL A 63 -13.49 -46.91 36.93
C VAL A 63 -14.24 -46.69 38.23
N VAL A 64 -15.28 -45.86 38.23
CA VAL A 64 -16.13 -45.62 39.42
C VAL A 64 -16.74 -46.94 39.91
N PHE A 65 -17.31 -47.74 39.02
CA PHE A 65 -17.89 -49.04 39.38
C PHE A 65 -16.86 -50.00 39.99
N LEU A 66 -15.64 -50.07 39.42
CA LEU A 66 -14.56 -50.91 39.96
C LEU A 66 -14.05 -50.41 41.32
N GLN A 67 -14.04 -49.09 41.54
CA GLN A 67 -13.70 -48.50 42.83
C GLN A 67 -14.75 -48.85 43.89
N GLU A 68 -16.04 -48.76 43.56
CA GLU A 68 -17.14 -49.18 44.45
C GLU A 68 -17.06 -50.69 44.79
N GLU A 69 -16.70 -51.54 43.82
CA GLU A 69 -16.51 -52.99 44.03
C GLU A 69 -15.28 -53.32 44.91
N LEU A 70 -14.19 -52.56 44.76
CA LEU A 70 -12.99 -52.66 45.61
C LEU A 70 -13.26 -52.22 47.05
N GLU A 71 -13.97 -51.11 47.26
CA GLU A 71 -14.35 -50.65 48.59
C GLU A 71 -15.26 -51.67 49.29
N ALA A 72 -16.23 -52.25 48.57
CA ALA A 72 -17.10 -53.30 49.11
C ALA A 72 -16.33 -54.57 49.52
N THR A 73 -15.30 -54.95 48.75
CA THR A 73 -14.45 -56.13 49.05
C THR A 73 -13.44 -55.86 50.17
N GLU A 74 -12.92 -54.64 50.31
CA GLU A 74 -12.07 -54.25 51.44
C GLU A 74 -12.83 -54.25 52.78
N ILE A 75 -14.08 -53.78 52.79
CA ILE A 75 -14.95 -53.81 53.98
C ILE A 75 -15.26 -55.26 54.40
N SER A 76 -15.35 -56.19 53.44
CA SER A 76 -15.49 -57.63 53.69
C SER A 76 -14.22 -58.25 54.29
N ASN A 77 -13.03 -57.83 53.83
CA ASN A 77 -11.74 -58.38 54.28
C ASN A 77 -11.30 -57.89 55.68
N LYS A 78 -11.67 -56.68 56.10
CA LYS A 78 -11.33 -56.15 57.44
C LYS A 78 -12.03 -56.87 58.61
N LYS A 79 -13.04 -57.72 58.37
CA LYS A 79 -13.73 -58.50 59.42
C LYS A 79 -13.04 -59.81 59.85
N LYS A 80 -11.89 -60.20 59.26
CA LYS A 80 -11.31 -61.55 59.45
C LYS A 80 -9.94 -61.66 60.13
N LYS A 81 -9.32 -60.59 60.64
CA LYS A 81 -7.96 -60.70 61.22
C LYS A 81 -7.82 -59.94 62.54
N GLY A 82 -7.79 -60.66 63.67
CA GLY A 82 -7.48 -60.09 64.98
C GLY A 82 -7.71 -61.04 66.17
N LYS A 83 -6.89 -62.10 66.32
CA LYS A 83 -6.76 -62.86 67.59
C LYS A 83 -5.40 -63.60 67.64
N GLY A 84 -4.68 -63.45 68.73
CA GLY A 84 -3.49 -64.25 69.12
C GLY A 84 -2.26 -63.38 69.37
N SER A 85 -1.98 -62.92 70.60
CA SER A 85 -1.44 -63.63 71.79
C SER A 85 0.03 -64.02 71.67
N GLU A 86 0.88 -63.40 72.50
CA GLU A 86 2.22 -63.87 72.86
C GLU A 86 2.21 -65.35 73.28
N PRO A 87 3.37 -66.02 73.20
CA PRO A 87 3.89 -66.54 74.46
C PRO A 87 5.42 -66.44 74.63
N SER A 88 5.78 -66.31 75.90
CA SER A 88 7.09 -66.43 76.52
C SER A 88 7.68 -67.85 76.44
N THR A 89 9.03 -67.92 76.34
CA THR A 89 10.01 -68.91 76.88
C THR A 89 9.66 -70.41 77.02
N PRO A 90 10.61 -71.34 76.80
CA PRO A 90 11.26 -71.90 78.01
C PRO A 90 12.75 -72.25 77.89
N ASP A 91 13.39 -72.11 79.05
CA ASP A 91 14.62 -72.72 79.51
C ASP A 91 14.58 -74.27 79.39
N ARG A 92 15.71 -74.90 79.04
CA ARG A 92 15.92 -76.35 79.14
C ARG A 92 17.37 -76.68 79.46
N GLY A 93 17.61 -77.02 80.73
CA GLY A 93 18.81 -77.73 81.17
C GLY A 93 18.78 -79.23 80.84
N GLY A 94 19.98 -79.80 80.76
CA GLY A 94 20.29 -81.12 81.35
C GLY A 94 20.11 -82.37 80.47
N ALA A 95 21.23 -82.82 79.89
CA ALA A 95 21.64 -84.23 79.78
C ALA A 95 20.92 -85.17 78.78
N ALA A 96 21.11 -84.91 77.48
CA ALA A 96 21.22 -85.94 76.43
C ALA A 96 21.98 -85.39 75.20
N HIS A 97 23.06 -84.65 75.45
CA HIS A 97 23.43 -83.53 74.57
C HIS A 97 24.35 -83.90 73.40
N ASN A 98 25.09 -85.01 73.35
CA ASN A 98 26.14 -85.16 72.32
C ASN A 98 25.68 -85.63 70.92
N GLY A 99 24.59 -86.40 70.81
CA GLY A 99 24.02 -86.78 69.50
C GLY A 99 23.05 -85.72 68.96
N SER A 100 22.28 -85.10 69.87
CA SER A 100 21.34 -84.03 69.53
C SER A 100 22.02 -82.68 69.33
N LEU A 101 23.15 -82.36 70.00
CA LEU A 101 23.93 -81.14 69.74
C LEU A 101 24.42 -81.07 68.33
N ASN A 102 24.95 -82.17 67.80
CA ASN A 102 25.59 -82.14 66.49
C ASN A 102 24.53 -81.94 65.41
N VAL A 103 23.40 -82.64 65.47
CA VAL A 103 22.28 -82.44 64.54
C VAL A 103 21.66 -81.04 64.71
N PHE A 104 21.54 -80.54 65.94
CA PHE A 104 20.96 -79.21 66.22
C PHE A 104 21.91 -78.07 65.86
N ASN A 105 23.22 -78.27 66.04
CA ASN A 105 24.25 -77.33 65.60
C ASN A 105 24.38 -77.34 64.08
N GLU A 106 24.24 -78.48 63.42
CA GLU A 106 24.24 -78.59 61.96
C GLU A 106 22.97 -77.97 61.35
N GLU A 107 21.80 -78.14 61.98
CA GLU A 107 20.58 -77.39 61.63
C GLU A 107 20.71 -75.89 61.91
N LEU A 108 21.34 -75.49 63.01
CA LEU A 108 21.56 -74.08 63.35
C LEU A 108 22.55 -73.45 62.36
N GLN A 109 23.62 -74.14 62.02
CA GLN A 109 24.60 -73.76 61.00
C GLN A 109 23.92 -73.62 59.64
N GLY A 110 23.10 -74.60 59.24
CA GLY A 110 22.32 -74.56 58.01
C GLY A 110 21.34 -73.39 57.98
N LYS A 111 20.67 -73.10 59.10
CA LYS A 111 19.80 -71.91 59.22
C LYS A 111 20.58 -70.60 59.17
N ILE A 112 21.78 -70.54 59.73
CA ILE A 112 22.65 -69.34 59.66
C ILE A 112 23.10 -69.10 58.22
N GLU A 113 23.51 -70.16 57.50
CA GLU A 113 23.90 -70.09 56.10
C GLU A 113 22.72 -69.71 55.18
N GLU A 114 21.55 -70.29 55.42
CA GLU A 114 20.30 -69.92 54.74
C GLU A 114 19.93 -68.45 55.02
N ASN A 115 20.03 -67.98 56.27
CA ASN A 115 19.78 -66.58 56.60
C ASN A 115 20.78 -65.63 55.92
N ALA A 116 22.05 -66.03 55.84
CA ALA A 116 23.08 -65.25 55.14
C ALA A 116 22.78 -65.14 53.63
N LEU A 117 22.31 -66.23 53.00
CA LEU A 117 21.87 -66.22 51.61
C LEU A 117 20.60 -65.36 51.41
N LEU A 118 19.63 -65.47 52.31
CA LEU A 118 18.42 -64.64 52.30
C LEU A 118 18.75 -63.16 52.48
N HIS A 119 19.69 -62.81 53.36
CA HIS A 119 20.16 -61.43 53.51
C HIS A 119 20.83 -60.90 52.24
N LYS A 120 21.66 -61.72 51.58
CA LYS A 120 22.27 -61.36 50.30
C LYS A 120 21.21 -61.13 49.22
N GLN A 121 20.23 -62.02 49.12
CA GLN A 121 19.13 -61.90 48.15
C GLN A 121 18.25 -60.68 48.46
N LEU A 122 17.95 -60.42 49.74
CA LEU A 122 17.20 -59.24 50.17
C LEU A 122 17.98 -57.96 49.82
N GLN A 123 19.30 -57.94 50.01
CA GLN A 123 20.14 -56.81 49.65
C GLN A 123 20.16 -56.60 48.14
N GLU A 124 20.32 -57.65 47.34
CA GLU A 124 20.25 -57.55 45.87
C GLU A 124 18.89 -57.00 45.42
N VAL A 125 17.77 -57.53 45.93
CA VAL A 125 16.43 -57.03 45.63
C VAL A 125 16.25 -55.58 46.08
N SER A 126 16.74 -55.21 47.26
CA SER A 126 16.70 -53.83 47.76
C SER A 126 17.49 -52.89 46.86
N THR A 127 18.68 -53.29 46.40
CA THR A 127 19.48 -52.46 45.48
C THR A 127 18.82 -52.30 44.11
N GLN A 128 18.20 -53.36 43.58
CA GLN A 128 17.45 -53.29 42.33
C GLN A 128 16.22 -52.38 42.46
N PHE A 129 15.51 -52.47 43.59
CA PHE A 129 14.39 -51.59 43.90
C PHE A 129 14.83 -50.13 43.98
N ASP A 130 15.93 -49.82 44.69
CA ASP A 130 16.47 -48.47 44.79
C ASP A 130 16.88 -47.90 43.42
N ILE A 131 17.50 -48.72 42.57
CA ILE A 131 17.84 -48.33 41.19
C ILE A 131 16.57 -48.02 40.40
N HIS A 132 15.54 -48.86 40.51
CA HIS A 132 14.29 -48.67 39.78
C HIS A 132 13.54 -47.43 40.25
N VAL A 133 13.49 -47.17 41.56
CA VAL A 133 12.92 -45.95 42.14
C VAL A 133 13.65 -44.72 41.63
N ARG A 134 15.00 -44.71 41.62
CA ARG A 134 15.78 -43.60 41.07
C ARG A 134 15.51 -43.39 39.58
N GLN A 135 15.37 -44.46 38.81
CA GLN A 135 15.10 -44.38 37.38
C GLN A 135 13.69 -43.81 37.11
N LEU A 136 12.68 -44.24 37.88
CA LEU A 136 11.33 -43.69 37.83
C LEU A 136 11.30 -42.21 38.26
N GLN A 137 12.03 -41.84 39.30
CA GLN A 137 12.16 -40.43 39.73
C GLN A 137 12.82 -39.57 38.66
N ALA A 138 13.86 -40.07 37.98
CA ALA A 138 14.50 -39.37 36.88
C ALA A 138 13.55 -39.21 35.67
N GLN A 139 12.79 -40.25 35.34
CA GLN A 139 11.77 -40.19 34.28
C GLN A 139 10.64 -39.21 34.63
N LEU A 140 10.18 -39.21 35.88
CA LEU A 140 9.16 -38.27 36.38
C LEU A 140 9.66 -36.83 36.21
N LYS A 141 10.88 -36.54 36.68
CA LYS A 141 11.47 -35.21 36.58
C LYS A 141 11.63 -34.75 35.13
N ALA A 142 12.11 -35.62 34.24
CA ALA A 142 12.24 -35.30 32.82
C ALA A 142 10.87 -35.06 32.15
N ALA A 143 9.84 -35.82 32.54
CA ALA A 143 8.48 -35.64 32.05
C ALA A 143 7.86 -34.33 32.57
N GLU A 144 8.10 -33.96 33.83
CA GLU A 144 7.67 -32.68 34.42
C GLU A 144 8.33 -31.49 33.73
N GLU A 145 9.64 -31.55 33.47
CA GLU A 145 10.37 -30.52 32.74
C GLU A 145 9.85 -30.36 31.31
N SER A 146 9.65 -31.49 30.59
CA SER A 146 9.08 -31.47 29.23
C SER A 146 7.65 -30.91 29.21
N LYS A 147 6.82 -31.29 30.18
CA LYS A 147 5.46 -30.74 30.33
C LYS A 147 5.50 -29.23 30.55
N GLY A 148 6.37 -28.73 31.43
CA GLY A 148 6.53 -27.29 31.66
C GLY A 148 6.91 -26.52 30.39
N GLN A 149 7.87 -27.04 29.61
CA GLN A 149 8.25 -26.46 28.31
C GLN A 149 7.07 -26.44 27.32
N HIS A 150 6.30 -27.52 27.25
CA HIS A 150 5.12 -27.57 26.39
C HIS A 150 4.03 -26.58 26.84
N GLU A 151 3.80 -26.42 28.15
CA GLU A 151 2.87 -25.43 28.69
C GLU A 151 3.29 -24.00 28.35
N GLU A 152 4.58 -23.66 28.45
CA GLU A 152 5.11 -22.35 28.05
C GLU A 152 4.92 -22.08 26.56
N VAL A 153 5.20 -23.07 25.70
CA VAL A 153 5.01 -22.95 24.25
C VAL A 153 3.53 -22.78 23.90
N ILE A 154 2.64 -23.54 24.55
CA ILE A 154 1.19 -23.41 24.36
C ILE A 154 0.73 -22.01 24.78
N HIS A 155 1.17 -21.53 25.95
CA HIS A 155 0.80 -20.19 26.43
C HIS A 155 1.32 -19.09 25.50
N ALA A 156 2.57 -19.19 25.02
CA ALA A 156 3.12 -18.25 24.05
C ALA A 156 2.37 -18.27 22.71
N ALA A 157 1.98 -19.46 22.23
CA ALA A 157 1.20 -19.60 21.01
C ALA A 157 -0.22 -19.04 21.16
N GLN A 158 -0.88 -19.29 22.30
CA GLN A 158 -2.19 -18.73 22.63
C GLN A 158 -2.15 -17.21 22.71
N GLN A 159 -1.12 -16.65 23.36
CA GLN A 159 -0.94 -15.20 23.47
C GLN A 159 -0.74 -14.54 22.09
N ARG A 160 0.11 -15.13 21.22
CA ARG A 160 0.29 -14.64 19.84
C ARG A 160 -0.99 -14.72 19.02
N ALA A 161 -1.73 -15.82 19.14
CA ALA A 161 -3.00 -15.99 18.44
C ALA A 161 -4.03 -14.94 18.90
N LYS A 162 -4.10 -14.66 20.21
CA LYS A 162 -4.95 -13.62 20.77
C LYS A 162 -4.59 -12.24 20.24
N GLU A 163 -3.32 -11.86 20.28
CA GLU A 163 -2.85 -10.57 19.74
C GLU A 163 -3.15 -10.43 18.24
N GLN A 164 -3.05 -11.52 17.48
CA GLN A 164 -3.38 -11.51 16.05
C GLN A 164 -4.90 -11.37 15.82
N ILE A 165 -5.73 -12.01 16.65
CA ILE A 165 -7.18 -11.84 16.61
C ILE A 165 -7.55 -10.38 16.92
N ASP A 166 -6.97 -9.79 17.97
CA ASP A 166 -7.25 -8.42 18.37
C ASP A 166 -6.88 -7.42 17.26
N LYS A 167 -5.71 -7.59 16.63
CA LYS A 167 -5.29 -6.78 15.46
C LYS A 167 -6.25 -6.93 14.28
N LEU A 168 -6.65 -8.15 13.94
CA LEU A 168 -7.58 -8.39 12.85
C LEU A 168 -8.98 -7.82 13.15
N GLN A 169 -9.41 -7.81 14.41
CA GLN A 169 -10.66 -7.17 14.83
C GLN A 169 -10.60 -5.65 14.70
N GLU A 170 -9.48 -5.02 15.07
CA GLU A 170 -9.26 -3.58 14.89
C GLU A 170 -9.24 -3.19 13.40
N GLU A 171 -8.48 -3.93 12.58
CA GLU A 171 -8.45 -3.73 11.13
C GLU A 171 -9.83 -3.89 10.49
N LYS A 172 -10.58 -4.92 10.91
CA LYS A 172 -11.96 -5.13 10.44
C LYS A 172 -12.86 -3.94 10.80
N ALA A 173 -12.81 -3.44 12.03
CA ALA A 173 -13.60 -2.30 12.45
C ALA A 173 -13.25 -1.03 11.65
N MET A 174 -11.96 -0.77 11.42
CA MET A 174 -11.51 0.35 10.59
C MET A 174 -12.01 0.24 9.14
N LEU A 175 -11.96 -0.96 8.56
CA LEU A 175 -12.45 -1.20 7.20
C LEU A 175 -13.97 -1.05 7.12
N GLU A 176 -14.73 -1.51 8.12
CA GLU A 176 -16.19 -1.32 8.17
C GLU A 176 -16.56 0.15 8.21
N VAL A 177 -15.88 0.97 9.03
CA VAL A 177 -16.08 2.42 9.06
C VAL A 177 -15.75 3.04 7.69
N LYS A 178 -14.63 2.63 7.07
CA LYS A 178 -14.24 3.13 5.75
C LYS A 178 -15.28 2.81 4.68
N VAL A 179 -15.83 1.59 4.68
CA VAL A 179 -16.90 1.20 3.75
C VAL A 179 -18.13 2.07 3.96
N GLN A 180 -18.56 2.28 5.21
CA GLN A 180 -19.72 3.15 5.51
C GLN A 180 -19.49 4.58 5.01
N THR A 181 -18.30 5.15 5.21
CA THR A 181 -17.99 6.51 4.70
C THR A 181 -18.03 6.58 3.18
N LEU A 182 -17.51 5.57 2.49
CA LEU A 182 -17.55 5.53 1.02
C LEU A 182 -18.98 5.34 0.49
N GLU A 183 -19.81 4.57 1.18
CA GLU A 183 -21.23 4.42 0.84
C GLU A 183 -22.00 5.73 1.00
N THR A 184 -21.74 6.49 2.08
CA THR A 184 -22.34 7.83 2.26
C THR A 184 -21.90 8.80 1.18
N ASP A 185 -20.61 8.81 0.85
CA ASP A 185 -20.07 9.69 -0.20
C ASP A 185 -20.64 9.34 -1.58
N LEU A 186 -20.76 8.06 -1.90
CA LEU A 186 -21.38 7.61 -3.16
C LEU A 186 -22.84 8.04 -3.25
N LYS A 187 -23.59 7.98 -2.15
CA LYS A 187 -24.97 8.46 -2.11
C LYS A 187 -25.06 9.97 -2.35
N ASP A 188 -24.14 10.74 -1.76
CA ASP A 188 -24.06 12.18 -1.94
C ASP A 188 -23.67 12.56 -3.38
N PHE A 189 -22.66 11.89 -3.96
CA PHE A 189 -22.27 12.11 -5.35
C PHE A 189 -23.39 11.78 -6.32
N ARG A 190 -24.11 10.67 -6.08
CA ARG A 190 -25.28 10.30 -6.87
C ARG A 190 -26.36 11.39 -6.80
N GLY A 191 -26.66 11.90 -5.60
CA GLY A 191 -27.63 12.98 -5.44
C GLY A 191 -27.22 14.28 -6.14
N ARG A 192 -25.92 14.62 -6.14
CA ARG A 192 -25.41 15.78 -6.89
C ARG A 192 -25.48 15.56 -8.40
N TYR A 193 -25.17 14.35 -8.87
CA TYR A 193 -25.26 13.97 -10.28
C TYR A 193 -26.71 14.10 -10.77
N GLU A 194 -27.67 13.54 -10.04
CA GLU A 194 -29.10 13.60 -10.39
C GLU A 194 -29.60 15.05 -10.48
N LYS A 195 -29.19 15.93 -9.54
CA LYS A 195 -29.51 17.37 -9.59
C LYS A 195 -28.88 18.08 -10.79
N ALA A 196 -27.62 17.79 -11.10
CA ALA A 196 -26.92 18.38 -12.24
C ALA A 196 -27.56 17.95 -13.57
N GLU A 197 -27.94 16.68 -13.69
CA GLU A 197 -28.64 16.13 -14.85
C GLU A 197 -30.03 16.76 -15.03
N GLN A 198 -30.78 16.96 -13.94
CA GLN A 198 -32.06 17.68 -13.97
C GLN A 198 -31.89 19.12 -14.46
N ASN A 199 -30.91 19.86 -13.91
CA ASN A 199 -30.63 21.23 -14.32
C ASN A 199 -30.20 21.32 -15.79
N LEU A 200 -29.38 20.37 -16.27
CA LEU A 200 -28.96 20.32 -17.66
C LEU A 200 -30.16 20.12 -18.59
N ASN A 201 -31.02 19.14 -18.28
CA ASN A 201 -32.24 18.88 -19.04
C ASN A 201 -33.17 20.11 -19.06
N GLU A 202 -33.27 20.85 -17.96
CA GLU A 202 -34.05 22.08 -17.91
C GLU A 202 -33.47 23.18 -18.81
N VAL A 203 -32.16 23.40 -18.76
CA VAL A 203 -31.45 24.36 -19.61
C VAL A 203 -31.57 23.98 -21.09
N GLU A 204 -31.42 22.70 -21.43
CA GLU A 204 -31.59 22.20 -22.80
C GLU A 204 -33.00 22.46 -23.31
N LYS A 205 -34.03 22.17 -22.51
CA LYS A 205 -35.43 22.49 -22.87
C LYS A 205 -35.64 23.99 -23.07
N ASN A 206 -35.07 24.82 -22.19
CA ASN A 206 -35.18 26.28 -22.30
C ASN A 206 -34.50 26.80 -23.57
N LEU A 207 -33.26 26.38 -23.82
CA LEU A 207 -32.50 26.77 -25.01
C LEU A 207 -33.17 26.28 -26.28
N HIS A 208 -33.71 25.06 -26.29
CA HIS A 208 -34.45 24.53 -27.43
C HIS A 208 -35.70 25.38 -27.72
N SER A 209 -36.48 25.71 -26.69
CA SER A 209 -37.64 26.61 -26.82
C SER A 209 -37.24 27.98 -27.38
N ARG A 210 -36.18 28.60 -26.84
CA ARG A 210 -35.65 29.88 -27.33
C ARG A 210 -35.16 29.80 -28.78
N LEU A 211 -34.49 28.71 -29.15
CA LEU A 211 -34.03 28.48 -30.51
C LEU A 211 -35.20 28.36 -31.47
N VAL A 212 -36.26 27.64 -31.11
CA VAL A 212 -37.48 27.52 -31.92
C VAL A 212 -38.12 28.90 -32.11
N VAL A 213 -38.26 29.69 -31.05
CA VAL A 213 -38.81 31.05 -31.13
C VAL A 213 -37.94 31.97 -32.00
N ALA A 214 -36.62 31.94 -31.82
CA ALA A 214 -35.69 32.74 -32.62
C ALA A 214 -35.71 32.33 -34.10
N THR A 215 -35.73 31.02 -34.38
CA THR A 215 -35.82 30.49 -35.74
C THR A 215 -37.12 30.91 -36.42
N LYS A 216 -38.25 30.81 -35.71
CA LYS A 216 -39.54 31.28 -36.21
C LYS A 216 -39.53 32.79 -36.48
N THR A 217 -38.97 33.57 -35.56
CA THR A 217 -38.85 35.03 -35.73
C THR A 217 -37.99 35.38 -36.95
N ILE A 218 -36.86 34.69 -37.15
CA ILE A 218 -35.99 34.89 -38.33
C ILE A 218 -36.75 34.52 -39.61
N GLN A 219 -37.44 33.38 -39.64
CA GLN A 219 -38.24 32.97 -40.80
C GLN A 219 -39.37 33.97 -41.13
N GLU A 220 -40.02 34.53 -40.12
CA GLU A 220 -41.15 35.46 -40.30
C GLU A 220 -40.70 36.91 -40.57
N LYS A 221 -39.56 37.34 -40.02
CA LYS A 221 -39.12 38.75 -40.01
C LYS A 221 -37.88 39.05 -40.85
N LEU A 222 -37.12 38.03 -41.27
CA LEU A 222 -35.92 38.16 -42.12
C LEU A 222 -36.04 37.28 -43.37
N PRO A 223 -36.79 37.72 -44.40
CA PRO A 223 -36.92 37.00 -45.66
C PRO A 223 -35.66 37.04 -46.53
N PHE A 224 -34.73 37.97 -46.30
CA PHE A 224 -33.49 38.13 -47.05
C PHE A 224 -32.27 37.91 -46.14
N ILE A 225 -31.63 36.75 -46.28
CA ILE A 225 -30.32 36.47 -45.68
C ILE A 225 -29.30 36.52 -46.82
N ASP A 226 -28.64 37.67 -46.98
CA ASP A 226 -27.67 38.00 -48.04
C ASP A 226 -26.22 37.68 -47.65
N THR A 227 -25.98 37.11 -46.47
CA THR A 227 -24.65 36.76 -45.96
C THR A 227 -23.83 35.81 -46.83
N LYS A 228 -24.46 35.13 -47.80
CA LYS A 228 -23.78 34.31 -48.82
C LYS A 228 -23.09 35.14 -49.90
N ILE A 229 -23.48 36.41 -50.08
CA ILE A 229 -22.94 37.30 -51.11
C ILE A 229 -21.83 38.14 -50.48
N LYS A 230 -20.57 37.77 -50.77
CA LYS A 230 -19.39 38.44 -50.21
C LYS A 230 -19.28 39.93 -50.56
N GLU A 231 -19.78 40.33 -51.72
CA GLU A 231 -19.77 41.74 -52.17
C GLU A 231 -20.68 42.61 -51.30
N LEU A 232 -21.82 42.07 -50.85
CA LEU A 232 -22.76 42.77 -49.98
C LEU A 232 -22.27 42.77 -48.52
N ASN A 233 -21.53 41.74 -48.11
CA ASN A 233 -20.94 41.67 -46.78
C ASN A 233 -19.94 42.80 -46.47
N GLY A 234 -19.32 43.40 -47.50
CA GLY A 234 -18.46 44.57 -47.35
C GLY A 234 -19.20 45.84 -46.93
N PHE A 235 -20.53 45.87 -47.08
CA PHE A 235 -21.39 46.97 -46.64
C PHE A 235 -22.03 46.70 -45.27
N ASN A 236 -21.74 45.56 -44.65
CA ASN A 236 -22.22 45.27 -43.30
C ASN A 236 -21.61 46.29 -42.33
N LEU A 237 -22.47 46.90 -41.52
CA LEU A 237 -22.03 47.74 -40.41
C LEU A 237 -21.13 46.92 -39.50
N PRO A 238 -19.88 47.36 -39.23
CA PRO A 238 -19.01 46.71 -38.27
C PRO A 238 -19.77 46.56 -36.96
N THR A 239 -19.86 45.34 -36.45
CA THR A 239 -20.49 45.10 -35.15
C THR A 239 -19.59 45.72 -34.10
N HIS A 240 -20.00 46.87 -33.54
CA HIS A 240 -19.33 47.51 -32.42
C HIS A 240 -19.53 46.65 -31.15
N ASP A 241 -18.77 45.57 -31.05
CA ASP A 241 -18.70 44.75 -29.84
C ASP A 241 -17.56 45.26 -28.94
N ARG A 242 -17.95 46.16 -28.02
CA ARG A 242 -17.05 46.75 -27.02
C ARG A 242 -16.31 45.68 -26.21
N ARG A 243 -16.93 44.52 -25.97
CA ARG A 243 -16.30 43.42 -25.21
C ARG A 243 -15.18 42.77 -26.02
N HIS A 244 -15.39 42.59 -27.32
CA HIS A 244 -14.38 42.03 -28.21
C HIS A 244 -13.17 42.98 -28.35
N GLN A 245 -13.43 44.28 -28.51
CA GLN A 245 -12.38 45.31 -28.61
C GLN A 245 -11.53 45.38 -27.33
N LEU A 246 -12.16 45.38 -26.15
CA LEU A 246 -11.43 45.39 -24.87
C LEU A 246 -10.53 44.15 -24.73
N ARG A 247 -11.03 42.97 -25.13
CA ARG A 247 -10.24 41.74 -25.10
C ARG A 247 -9.08 41.76 -26.10
N ALA A 248 -9.28 42.30 -27.29
CA ALA A 248 -8.22 42.45 -28.28
C ALA A 248 -7.13 43.41 -27.78
N LYS A 249 -7.51 44.55 -27.19
CA LYS A 249 -6.58 45.51 -26.57
C LYS A 249 -5.78 44.88 -25.43
N GLU A 250 -6.43 44.10 -24.57
CA GLU A 250 -5.75 43.36 -23.50
C GLU A 250 -4.71 42.39 -24.06
N LEU A 251 -5.06 41.60 -25.09
CA LEU A 251 -4.15 40.67 -25.74
C LEU A 251 -2.96 41.37 -26.42
N ILE A 252 -3.19 42.51 -27.08
CA ILE A 252 -2.11 43.29 -27.71
C ILE A 252 -1.18 43.87 -26.64
N THR A 253 -1.73 44.32 -25.51
CA THR A 253 -0.93 44.80 -24.37
C THR A 253 -0.07 43.67 -23.79
N GLN A 254 -0.65 42.49 -23.58
CA GLN A 254 0.09 41.30 -23.13
C GLN A 254 1.19 40.91 -24.13
N GLY A 255 0.88 40.90 -25.43
CA GLY A 255 1.85 40.61 -26.49
C GLY A 255 3.00 41.63 -26.53
N THR A 256 2.70 42.91 -26.33
CA THR A 256 3.70 43.99 -26.26
C THR A 256 4.65 43.79 -25.08
N ASN A 257 4.12 43.40 -23.92
CA ASN A 257 4.93 43.11 -22.73
C ASN A 257 5.86 41.91 -22.97
N LEU A 258 5.34 40.80 -23.52
CA LEU A 258 6.13 39.60 -23.80
C LEU A 258 7.27 39.87 -24.81
N VAL A 259 7.00 40.66 -25.84
CA VAL A 259 8.04 41.05 -26.82
C VAL A 259 9.07 41.97 -26.17
N GLY A 260 8.64 42.88 -25.28
CA GLY A 260 9.56 43.71 -24.48
C GLY A 260 10.49 42.87 -23.60
N GLU A 261 9.95 41.88 -22.88
CA GLU A 261 10.73 40.93 -22.06
C GLU A 261 11.71 40.13 -22.91
N LEU A 262 11.28 39.63 -24.08
CA LEU A 262 12.14 38.91 -25.01
C LEU A 262 13.32 39.78 -25.47
N ILE A 263 13.05 41.02 -25.86
CA ILE A 263 14.07 41.96 -26.34
C ILE A 263 15.06 42.31 -25.22
N GLN A 264 14.57 42.55 -24.00
CA GLN A 264 15.43 42.78 -22.85
C GLN A 264 16.28 41.55 -22.51
N GLY A 265 15.70 40.35 -22.57
CA GLY A 265 16.41 39.08 -22.37
C GLY A 265 17.52 38.86 -23.40
N LEU A 266 17.23 39.10 -24.67
CA LEU A 266 18.21 39.01 -25.76
C LEU A 266 19.31 40.07 -25.62
N SER A 267 18.97 41.29 -25.24
CA SER A 267 19.94 42.36 -24.96
C SER A 267 20.94 41.97 -23.87
N ASN A 268 20.42 41.45 -22.76
CA ASN A 268 21.24 40.95 -21.66
C ASN A 268 22.11 39.77 -22.11
N PHE A 269 21.55 38.82 -22.86
CA PHE A 269 22.28 37.68 -23.39
C PHE A 269 23.47 38.10 -24.27
N PHE A 270 23.29 39.05 -25.19
CA PHE A 270 24.40 39.54 -26.02
C PHE A 270 25.43 40.31 -25.21
N THR A 271 25.00 41.13 -24.26
CA THR A 271 25.91 41.87 -23.38
C THR A 271 26.77 40.92 -22.55
N TYR A 272 26.19 39.88 -21.95
CA TYR A 272 26.93 38.88 -21.18
C TYR A 272 27.82 38.01 -22.07
N THR A 273 27.35 37.65 -23.27
CA THR A 273 28.17 36.90 -24.24
C THR A 273 29.38 37.72 -24.69
N GLU A 274 29.20 39.03 -24.91
CA GLU A 274 30.28 39.94 -25.25
C GLU A 274 31.30 40.05 -24.11
N GLN A 275 30.83 40.26 -22.86
CA GLN A 275 31.69 40.32 -21.68
C GLN A 275 32.49 39.03 -21.50
N ARG A 276 31.85 37.86 -21.61
CA ARG A 276 32.53 36.56 -21.49
C ARG A 276 33.54 36.32 -22.61
N SER A 277 33.24 36.76 -23.82
CA SER A 277 34.15 36.64 -24.97
C SER A 277 35.42 37.48 -24.80
N LYS A 278 35.37 38.53 -23.97
CA LYS A 278 36.52 39.40 -23.62
C LYS A 278 37.35 38.89 -22.44
N ILE A 279 36.81 37.99 -21.61
CA ILE A 279 37.44 37.52 -20.35
C ILE A 279 38.30 36.24 -20.54
N TYR A 280 38.31 35.64 -21.74
CA TYR A 280 39.09 34.42 -22.00
C TYR A 280 40.56 34.70 -22.40
N PRO A 281 41.57 33.95 -21.89
CA PRO A 281 41.49 32.75 -21.05
C PRO A 281 41.66 32.99 -19.55
N ASN A 282 41.02 32.14 -18.74
CA ASN A 282 41.06 32.05 -17.26
C ASN A 282 42.46 31.75 -16.67
N ASP A 283 43.53 31.85 -17.45
CA ASP A 283 44.85 31.30 -17.10
C ASP A 283 45.94 32.37 -17.12
N GLY A 284 45.67 33.55 -16.54
CA GLY A 284 46.67 34.58 -16.18
C GLY A 284 47.58 35.15 -17.28
N VAL A 285 47.54 34.61 -18.50
CA VAL A 285 48.32 35.02 -19.66
C VAL A 285 47.38 35.78 -20.58
N THR A 286 47.64 37.06 -20.74
CA THR A 286 46.95 37.94 -21.68
C THR A 286 47.41 37.61 -23.09
N GLU A 287 46.84 36.57 -23.70
CA GLU A 287 46.93 36.39 -25.15
C GLU A 287 46.08 37.48 -25.85
N PRO A 288 46.55 38.04 -26.97
CA PRO A 288 45.77 39.01 -27.74
C PRO A 288 44.51 38.33 -28.28
N ILE A 289 43.35 38.97 -28.06
CA ILE A 289 42.03 38.48 -28.52
C ILE A 289 42.11 38.15 -30.01
N SER A 290 41.71 36.93 -30.38
CA SER A 290 41.64 36.49 -31.78
C SER A 290 40.85 37.50 -32.63
N PRO A 291 41.29 37.82 -33.86
CA PRO A 291 40.58 38.74 -34.75
C PRO A 291 39.13 38.28 -35.01
N LEU A 292 38.85 36.98 -34.93
CA LEU A 292 37.50 36.42 -35.03
C LEU A 292 36.61 36.85 -33.84
N ASN A 293 37.15 36.83 -32.62
CA ASN A 293 36.42 37.24 -31.41
C ASN A 293 36.19 38.75 -31.38
N ILE A 294 37.13 39.55 -31.90
CA ILE A 294 36.94 41.01 -32.04
C ILE A 294 35.75 41.31 -32.97
N ASN A 295 35.69 40.63 -34.12
CA ASN A 295 34.57 40.75 -35.05
C ASN A 295 33.25 40.25 -34.43
N PHE A 296 33.28 39.15 -33.67
CA PHE A 296 32.10 38.65 -32.98
C PHE A 296 31.58 39.63 -31.92
N CYS A 297 32.45 40.20 -31.08
CA CYS A 297 32.08 41.25 -30.11
C CYS A 297 31.47 42.47 -30.80
N LYS A 298 32.02 42.89 -31.95
CA LYS A 298 31.43 43.98 -32.74
C LYS A 298 30.01 43.66 -33.19
N TYR A 299 29.77 42.45 -33.72
CA TYR A 299 28.43 42.04 -34.14
C TYR A 299 27.46 41.83 -32.96
N LEU A 300 27.95 41.42 -31.78
CA LEU A 300 27.14 41.37 -30.57
C LEU A 300 26.69 42.77 -30.13
N HIS A 301 27.57 43.77 -30.23
CA HIS A 301 27.25 45.15 -29.92
C HIS A 301 26.26 45.78 -30.93
N GLU A 302 26.45 45.52 -32.22
CA GLU A 302 25.58 46.00 -33.31
C GLU A 302 24.15 45.45 -33.25
N ASN A 303 23.91 44.36 -32.50
CA ASN A 303 22.61 43.73 -32.35
C ASN A 303 21.50 44.68 -31.83
N MET A 304 21.86 45.69 -31.01
CA MET A 304 20.92 46.69 -30.50
C MET A 304 20.17 47.46 -31.59
N ILE A 305 20.79 47.62 -32.76
CA ILE A 305 20.20 48.31 -33.92
C ILE A 305 18.99 47.53 -34.46
N TYR A 306 18.98 46.20 -34.31
CA TYR A 306 17.92 45.33 -34.80
C TYR A 306 16.86 45.01 -33.74
N LEU A 307 17.24 44.98 -32.46
CA LEU A 307 16.30 44.72 -31.36
C LEU A 307 15.40 45.93 -31.04
N ARG A 308 15.99 47.14 -30.95
CA ARG A 308 15.26 48.33 -30.53
C ARG A 308 14.08 48.71 -31.45
N PRO A 309 14.17 48.62 -32.78
CA PRO A 309 13.04 48.91 -33.68
C PRO A 309 11.86 47.93 -33.54
N VAL A 310 12.12 46.67 -33.14
CA VAL A 310 11.06 45.68 -32.92
C VAL A 310 10.21 46.07 -31.71
N GLU A 311 10.85 46.47 -30.62
CA GLU A 311 10.17 46.94 -29.41
C GLU A 311 9.39 48.23 -29.68
N GLN A 312 10.03 49.18 -30.36
CA GLN A 312 9.46 50.50 -30.63
C GLN A 312 8.27 50.45 -31.59
N SER A 313 8.33 49.62 -32.64
CA SER A 313 7.23 49.47 -33.59
C SER A 313 6.00 48.83 -32.96
N LEU A 314 6.17 47.81 -32.10
CA LEU A 314 5.06 47.18 -31.41
C LEU A 314 4.46 48.07 -30.32
N ARG A 315 5.30 48.80 -29.56
CA ARG A 315 4.81 49.81 -28.60
C ARG A 315 4.04 50.93 -29.28
N LYS A 316 4.57 51.45 -30.40
CA LYS A 316 3.88 52.47 -31.19
C LYS A 316 2.51 51.98 -31.66
N PHE A 317 2.42 50.72 -32.12
CA PHE A 317 1.14 50.10 -32.46
C PHE A 317 0.21 50.01 -31.25
N ALA A 318 0.71 49.57 -30.08
CA ALA A 318 -0.08 49.48 -28.86
C ALA A 318 -0.60 50.85 -28.37
N ASP A 319 0.22 51.89 -28.46
CA ASP A 319 -0.12 53.26 -28.05
C ASP A 319 -1.10 53.93 -29.02
N ASN A 320 -0.99 53.63 -30.31
CA ASN A 320 -1.87 54.16 -31.36
C ASN A 320 -3.24 53.47 -31.44
N LEU A 321 -3.45 52.38 -30.70
CA LEU A 321 -4.76 51.73 -30.56
C LEU A 321 -5.70 52.58 -29.70
N GLN A 322 -6.27 53.62 -30.32
CA GLN A 322 -7.43 54.32 -29.77
C GLN A 322 -8.71 53.50 -29.95
N ASP A 323 -9.70 53.78 -29.11
CA ASP A 323 -10.87 52.93 -28.84
C ASP A 323 -11.72 52.59 -30.09
N ASP A 324 -11.59 53.33 -31.20
CA ASP A 324 -12.38 53.14 -32.43
C ASP A 324 -11.66 52.37 -33.57
N SER A 325 -10.39 51.99 -33.41
CA SER A 325 -9.55 51.49 -34.52
C SER A 325 -9.65 49.99 -34.80
N LEU A 326 -10.12 49.18 -33.84
CA LEU A 326 -10.26 47.73 -33.98
C LEU A 326 -11.64 47.39 -34.54
N THR A 327 -11.79 47.56 -35.87
CA THR A 327 -12.91 46.97 -36.60
C THR A 327 -12.47 45.79 -37.47
N ILE A 328 -11.26 45.76 -38.05
CA ILE A 328 -10.73 44.63 -38.84
C ILE A 328 -9.19 44.58 -38.74
N LEU A 329 -8.56 43.40 -38.88
CA LEU A 329 -7.10 43.24 -38.95
C LEU A 329 -6.46 44.01 -40.13
N GLU A 330 -7.25 44.27 -41.19
CA GLU A 330 -6.84 44.97 -42.41
C GLU A 330 -6.57 46.46 -42.18
N THR A 331 -7.16 47.06 -41.15
CA THR A 331 -6.91 48.46 -40.74
C THR A 331 -5.65 48.61 -39.87
N ALA A 332 -5.06 47.52 -39.38
CA ALA A 332 -3.85 47.54 -38.54
C ALA A 332 -2.55 47.62 -39.37
N SER A 333 -2.44 48.65 -40.22
CA SER A 333 -1.28 48.88 -41.10
C SER A 333 0.06 48.95 -40.36
N GLU A 334 0.06 49.43 -39.12
CA GLU A 334 1.26 49.56 -38.28
C GLU A 334 1.85 48.21 -37.84
N LEU A 335 1.07 47.13 -37.85
CA LEU A 335 1.57 45.78 -37.55
C LEU A 335 2.50 45.26 -38.66
N GLN A 336 2.36 45.76 -39.90
CA GLN A 336 3.26 45.39 -40.99
C GLN A 336 4.68 45.87 -40.74
N ASP A 337 4.85 47.04 -40.12
CA ASP A 337 6.16 47.57 -39.79
C ASP A 337 6.81 46.75 -38.67
N PHE A 338 6.05 46.33 -37.65
CA PHE A 338 6.54 45.36 -36.66
C PHE A 338 7.02 44.05 -37.32
N ALA A 339 6.22 43.47 -38.21
CA ALA A 339 6.55 42.22 -38.88
C ALA A 339 7.84 42.34 -39.71
N LYS A 340 8.04 43.48 -40.41
CA LYS A 340 9.29 43.76 -41.13
C LYS A 340 10.47 43.81 -40.17
N HIS A 341 10.42 44.59 -39.10
CA HIS A 341 11.54 44.71 -38.14
C HIS A 341 11.85 43.37 -37.46
N PHE A 342 10.82 42.61 -37.09
CA PHE A 342 10.98 41.28 -36.49
C PHE A 342 11.68 40.31 -37.45
N THR A 343 11.33 40.34 -38.74
CA THR A 343 12.00 39.53 -39.76
C THR A 343 13.48 39.90 -39.88
N HIS A 344 13.81 41.20 -39.89
CA HIS A 344 15.20 41.66 -39.92
C HIS A 344 16.00 41.21 -38.69
N MET A 345 15.39 41.26 -37.51
CA MET A 345 15.99 40.74 -36.27
C MET A 345 16.31 39.24 -36.42
N VAL A 346 15.36 38.42 -36.87
CA VAL A 346 15.57 36.97 -37.05
C VAL A 346 16.69 36.68 -38.06
N VAL A 347 16.72 37.41 -39.18
CA VAL A 347 17.80 37.28 -40.18
C VAL A 347 19.16 37.63 -39.59
N TYR A 348 19.24 38.68 -38.78
CA TYR A 348 20.48 39.08 -38.10
C TYR A 348 20.93 38.03 -37.08
N MET A 349 20.00 37.43 -36.33
CA MET A 349 20.29 36.34 -35.39
C MET A 349 20.87 35.12 -36.11
N ASN A 350 20.30 34.76 -37.27
CA ASN A 350 20.83 33.68 -38.10
C ASN A 350 22.24 33.98 -38.65
N LYS A 351 22.56 35.25 -38.92
CA LYS A 351 23.92 35.67 -39.29
C LYS A 351 24.93 35.48 -38.16
N LEU A 352 24.51 35.57 -36.90
CA LEU A 352 25.37 35.33 -35.73
C LEU A 352 25.59 33.83 -35.44
N LEU A 353 24.70 32.95 -35.93
CA LEU A 353 24.72 31.51 -35.65
C LEU A 353 26.06 30.80 -35.95
N PRO A 354 26.78 31.08 -37.07
CA PRO A 354 28.05 30.43 -37.35
C PRO A 354 29.15 30.69 -36.31
N TYR A 355 29.10 31.84 -35.61
CA TYR A 355 30.03 32.16 -34.53
C TYR A 355 29.76 31.36 -33.25
N TYR A 356 28.53 30.87 -33.07
CA TYR A 356 28.17 29.97 -31.98
C TYR A 356 28.50 28.50 -32.28
N ILE A 357 28.52 28.11 -33.57
CA ILE A 357 28.76 26.72 -34.02
C ILE A 357 30.24 26.44 -34.27
N SER A 358 31.09 27.45 -34.52
CA SER A 358 32.52 27.28 -34.79
C SER A 358 33.36 26.97 -33.54
N ARG A 359 32.87 26.06 -32.69
CA ARG A 359 33.58 25.55 -31.52
C ARG A 359 34.07 24.13 -31.74
#